data_AF-A0A8K0KR94-F1
#
_entry.id   AF-A0A8K0KR94-F1
#
_cell.length_a   1.000
_cell.length_b   1.000
_cell.length_c   1.000
_cell.angle_alpha   90.00
_cell.angle_beta   90.00
_cell.angle_gamma   90.00
#
_symmetry.space_group_name_H-M   'P 1'
#
loop_
_entity.id
_entity.type
_entity.pdbx_description
1 polymer ?
#
loop_
_entity_poly.entity_id
_entity_poly.type
_entity_poly.pdbx_seq_one_letter_code
_entity_poly.pdbx_strand_id
1 'polypeptide(L)'
;DAVTQFWRCERRECKARVHVLNGNIIKTIYIHSHEASASKIEADRVITKIKCRAAETVEETSQLINEGVVNISEACQGSLPTHDALRKLVRRKRNRIHYTPANPINLETLIIPDCYNVY
;
A
#
# COMPACT_ATOMS: atom_id res chain seq x y z
N ASP A 1 20.51 -9.83 12.56
CA ASP A 1 20.61 -8.55 11.83
C ASP A 1 19.60 -7.55 12.33
N ALA A 2 20.04 -6.34 12.69
CA ALA A 2 19.15 -5.28 13.15
C ALA A 2 18.61 -4.50 11.94
N VAL A 3 17.29 -4.40 11.82
CA VAL A 3 16.64 -3.73 10.69
C VAL A 3 16.42 -2.26 11.06
N THR A 4 17.12 -1.36 10.36
CA THR A 4 16.94 0.09 10.49
C THR A 4 16.01 0.59 9.39
N GLN A 5 14.98 1.34 9.77
CA GLN A 5 14.01 1.93 8.85
C GLN A 5 13.97 3.44 9.03
N PHE A 6 13.89 4.16 7.91
CA PHE A 6 13.79 5.61 7.88
C PHE A 6 12.42 6.00 7.34
N TRP A 7 11.64 6.69 8.16
CA TRP A 7 10.31 7.14 7.84
C TRP A 7 10.30 8.65 7.67
N ARG A 8 9.55 9.12 6.66
CA ARG A 8 9.28 10.54 6.41
C ARG A 8 7.77 10.72 6.36
N CYS A 9 7.29 11.89 6.80
CA CYS A 9 5.92 12.28 6.53
C CYS A 9 5.58 12.19 5.02
N GLU A 10 4.36 11.75 4.71
CA GLU A 10 3.83 11.71 3.34
C GLU A 10 3.71 13.09 2.68
N ARG A 11 3.48 14.14 3.47
CA ARG A 11 3.36 15.52 2.98
C ARG A 11 4.74 16.05 2.61
N ARG A 12 4.92 16.47 1.36
CA ARG A 12 6.25 16.84 0.82
C ARG A 12 6.82 18.08 1.50
N GLU A 13 5.96 19.01 1.88
CA GLU A 13 6.25 20.23 2.62
C GLU A 13 6.66 19.97 4.07
N CYS A 14 6.26 18.80 4.64
CA CYS A 14 6.60 18.44 5.99
C CYS A 14 8.02 17.84 6.08
N LYS A 15 8.80 18.37 7.02
CA LYS A 15 10.19 17.94 7.25
C LYS A 15 10.33 16.86 8.33
N ALA A 16 9.22 16.45 8.97
CA ALA A 16 9.22 15.44 10.03
C ALA A 16 9.71 14.08 9.54
N ARG A 17 10.59 13.46 10.33
CA ARG A 17 11.18 12.13 10.07
C ARG A 17 11.30 11.33 11.35
N VAL A 18 11.24 10.01 11.23
CA VAL A 18 11.41 9.07 12.34
C VAL A 18 12.36 7.95 11.92
N HIS A 19 13.32 7.63 12.78
CA HIS A 19 14.22 6.49 12.61
C HIS A 19 13.75 5.38 13.54
N VAL A 20 13.58 4.19 12.98
CA VAL A 20 13.07 3.01 13.68
C VAL A 20 14.14 1.92 13.61
N LEU A 21 14.46 1.32 14.75
CA LEU A 21 15.36 0.18 14.85
C LEU A 21 14.58 -0.98 15.48
N ASN A 22 14.45 -2.08 14.73
CA ASN A 22 13.72 -3.28 15.19
C ASN A 22 12.30 -2.95 15.73
N GLY A 23 11.59 -2.03 15.07
CA GLY A 23 10.24 -1.60 15.47
C GLY A 23 10.20 -0.50 16.54
N ASN A 24 11.32 -0.19 17.19
CA ASN A 24 11.38 0.86 18.21
C ASN A 24 11.83 2.20 17.61
N ILE A 25 11.14 3.28 17.98
CA ILE A 25 11.52 4.63 17.58
C ILE A 25 12.79 5.03 18.34
N ILE A 26 13.91 5.18 17.62
CA ILE A 26 15.20 5.58 18.21
C ILE A 26 15.48 7.07 18.07
N LYS A 27 14.87 7.73 17.07
CA LYS A 27 15.08 9.15 16.82
C LYS A 27 13.89 9.76 16.09
N THR A 28 13.46 10.91 16.57
CA THR A 28 12.47 11.78 15.90
C THR A 28 13.17 13.07 15.49
N ILE A 29 12.96 13.51 14.24
CA ILE A 29 13.60 14.69 13.66
C ILE A 29 12.49 15.64 13.19
N TYR A 30 12.46 16.84 13.76
CA TYR A 30 11.40 17.84 13.59
C TYR A 30 10.01 17.36 14.06
N ILE A 31 9.14 18.33 14.39
CA ILE A 31 7.74 18.09 14.71
C ILE A 31 6.91 18.32 13.43
N HIS A 32 5.76 17.66 13.31
CA HIS A 32 4.85 17.88 12.20
C HIS A 32 4.36 19.34 12.19
N SER A 33 4.38 19.95 11.00
CA SER A 33 3.87 21.30 10.76
C SER A 33 2.43 21.30 10.27
N HIS A 34 1.71 20.20 10.48
CA HIS A 34 0.34 20.01 10.02
C HIS A 34 -0.38 19.00 10.90
N GLU A 35 -1.70 19.08 10.91
CA GLU A 35 -2.54 18.12 11.59
C GLU A 35 -2.67 16.80 10.82
N ALA A 36 -3.04 15.75 11.55
CA ALA A 36 -3.47 14.49 10.97
C ALA A 36 -4.79 14.67 10.21
N SER A 37 -4.96 13.97 9.08
CA SER A 37 -6.20 13.98 8.32
C SER A 37 -7.01 12.72 8.67
N ALA A 38 -8.12 12.90 9.39
CA ALA A 38 -9.01 11.80 9.76
C ALA A 38 -9.54 11.06 8.53
N SER A 39 -9.92 11.80 7.49
CA SER A 39 -10.44 11.23 6.24
C SER A 39 -9.39 10.39 5.49
N LYS A 40 -8.12 10.82 5.48
CA LYS A 40 -7.02 10.01 4.94
C LYS A 40 -6.76 8.75 5.75
N ILE A 41 -6.76 8.85 7.08
CA ILE A 41 -6.57 7.70 7.95
C ILE A 41 -7.68 6.66 7.72
N GLU A 42 -8.92 7.10 7.57
CA GLU A 42 -10.05 6.24 7.23
C GLU A 42 -9.87 5.60 5.84
N ALA A 43 -9.50 6.39 4.84
CA ALA A 43 -9.24 5.91 3.48
C ALA A 43 -8.11 4.86 3.44
N ASP A 44 -7.02 5.08 4.18
CA ASP A 44 -5.90 4.12 4.29
C ASP A 44 -6.34 2.80 4.93
N ARG A 45 -7.25 2.84 5.92
CA ARG A 45 -7.85 1.63 6.51
C ARG A 45 -8.68 0.87 5.49
N VAL A 46 -9.52 1.57 4.72
CA VAL A 46 -10.34 0.98 3.64
C VAL A 46 -9.44 0.32 2.59
N ILE A 47 -8.43 1.04 2.11
CA ILE A 47 -7.46 0.53 1.13
C ILE A 47 -6.73 -0.70 1.68
N THR A 48 -6.34 -0.69 2.95
CA THR A 48 -5.67 -1.82 3.59
C THR A 48 -6.58 -3.03 3.65
N LYS A 49 -7.85 -2.85 4.04
CA LYS A 49 -8.86 -3.92 4.02
C LYS A 49 -9.04 -4.52 2.61
N ILE A 50 -9.15 -3.68 1.59
CA ILE A 50 -9.20 -4.09 0.17
C ILE A 50 -7.96 -4.92 -0.20
N LYS A 51 -6.75 -4.49 0.18
CA LYS A 51 -5.50 -5.23 -0.11
C LYS A 51 -5.44 -6.58 0.60
N CYS A 52 -5.87 -6.66 1.86
CA CYS A 52 -5.89 -7.93 2.60
C CYS A 52 -6.88 -8.90 1.96
N ARG A 53 -8.12 -8.46 1.73
CA ARG A 53 -9.12 -9.29 1.06
C ARG A 53 -8.70 -9.74 -0.34
N ALA A 54 -8.08 -8.85 -1.12
CA ALA A 54 -7.57 -9.19 -2.45
C ALA A 54 -6.47 -10.26 -2.43
N ALA A 55 -5.76 -10.42 -1.30
CA ALA A 55 -4.76 -11.45 -1.10
C ALA A 55 -5.37 -12.80 -0.69
N GLU A 56 -6.52 -12.76 -0.01
CA GLU A 56 -7.14 -13.92 0.63
C GLU A 56 -8.28 -14.52 -0.21
N THR A 57 -8.87 -13.74 -1.14
CA THR A 57 -10.06 -14.14 -1.90
C THR A 57 -9.89 -14.06 -3.42
N VAL A 58 -10.67 -14.89 -4.12
CA VAL A 58 -10.78 -14.94 -5.60
C VAL A 58 -11.96 -14.14 -6.15
N GLU A 59 -12.61 -13.33 -5.31
CA GLU A 59 -13.80 -12.54 -5.68
C GLU A 59 -13.52 -11.58 -6.85
N GLU A 60 -14.58 -11.21 -7.57
CA GLU A 60 -14.45 -10.22 -8.63
C GLU A 60 -13.97 -8.87 -8.06
N THR A 61 -13.11 -8.18 -8.81
CA THR A 61 -12.51 -6.92 -8.37
C THR A 61 -13.57 -5.85 -8.07
N SER A 62 -14.64 -5.80 -8.87
CA SER A 62 -15.77 -4.87 -8.71
C SER A 62 -16.49 -5.11 -7.38
N GLN A 63 -16.86 -6.35 -7.09
CA GLN A 63 -17.50 -6.75 -5.84
C GLN A 63 -16.64 -6.40 -4.63
N LEU A 64 -15.35 -6.75 -4.67
CA LEU A 64 -14.42 -6.49 -3.58
C LEU A 64 -14.29 -4.98 -3.27
N ILE A 65 -14.20 -4.14 -4.32
CA ILE A 65 -14.13 -2.69 -4.16
C ILE A 65 -15.44 -2.16 -3.57
N ASN A 66 -16.58 -2.54 -4.15
CA ASN A 66 -17.89 -2.09 -3.70
C ASN A 66 -18.10 -2.40 -2.22
N GLU A 67 -17.83 -3.63 -1.78
CA GLU A 67 -17.94 -4.00 -0.37
C GLU A 67 -16.90 -3.31 0.54
N GLY A 68 -15.76 -2.92 -0.02
CA GLY A 68 -14.73 -2.16 0.68
C GLY A 68 -15.13 -0.71 0.98
N VAL A 69 -15.88 -0.07 0.07
CA VAL A 69 -16.26 1.34 0.16
C VAL A 69 -17.66 1.57 0.74
N VAL A 70 -18.40 0.50 1.03
CA VAL A 70 -19.71 0.57 1.70
C VAL A 70 -19.56 1.12 3.12
N ASN A 71 -20.47 2.02 3.51
CA ASN A 71 -20.59 2.59 4.87
C ASN A 71 -19.38 3.36 5.39
N ILE A 72 -18.63 4.04 4.51
CA ILE A 72 -17.56 4.96 4.93
C ILE A 72 -18.06 6.41 4.92
N SER A 73 -17.37 7.30 5.63
CA SER A 73 -17.77 8.71 5.68
C SER A 73 -17.66 9.41 4.31
N GLU A 74 -18.47 10.45 4.08
CA GLU A 74 -18.40 11.25 2.84
C GLU A 74 -17.02 11.91 2.65
N ALA A 75 -16.41 12.37 3.75
CA ALA A 75 -15.05 12.90 3.74
C ALA A 75 -14.02 11.83 3.33
N CYS A 76 -14.22 10.58 3.76
CA CYS A 76 -13.39 9.46 3.33
C CYS A 76 -13.60 9.15 1.84
N GLN A 77 -14.85 9.14 1.33
CA GLN A 77 -15.12 8.97 -0.10
C GLN A 77 -14.33 9.98 -0.94
N GLY A 78 -14.33 11.25 -0.54
CA GLY A 78 -13.53 12.29 -1.21
C GLY A 78 -12.01 12.12 -1.08
N SER A 79 -11.54 11.32 -0.13
CA SER A 79 -10.12 11.04 0.10
C SER A 79 -9.66 9.73 -0.56
N LEU A 80 -10.58 8.91 -1.08
CA LEU A 80 -10.24 7.66 -1.75
C LEU A 80 -9.62 7.89 -3.13
N PRO A 81 -8.72 6.99 -3.57
CA PRO A 81 -8.31 6.92 -4.96
C PRO A 81 -9.50 6.63 -5.88
N THR A 82 -9.37 6.99 -7.16
CA THR A 82 -10.38 6.69 -8.16
C THR A 82 -10.64 5.18 -8.26
N HIS A 83 -11.84 4.81 -8.71
CA HIS A 83 -12.22 3.41 -8.87
C HIS A 83 -11.24 2.62 -9.76
N ASP A 84 -10.71 3.23 -10.82
CA ASP A 84 -9.68 2.60 -11.67
C ASP A 84 -8.35 2.41 -10.95
N ALA A 85 -7.95 3.34 -10.08
CA ALA A 85 -6.77 3.17 -9.24
C ALA A 85 -6.97 2.02 -8.25
N LEU A 86 -8.16 1.86 -7.68
CA LEU A 86 -8.52 0.73 -6.81
C LEU A 86 -8.49 -0.61 -7.57
N ARG A 87 -9.02 -0.69 -8.79
CA ARG A 87 -8.91 -1.89 -9.65
C ARG A 87 -7.45 -2.27 -9.90
N LYS A 88 -6.62 -1.30 -10.26
CA LYS A 88 -5.17 -1.51 -10.48
C LYS A 88 -4.48 -1.99 -9.21
N LEU A 89 -4.88 -1.47 -8.05
CA LEU A 89 -4.34 -1.87 -6.75
C LEU A 89 -4.66 -3.33 -6.41
N VAL A 90 -5.90 -3.78 -6.63
CA VAL A 90 -6.30 -5.18 -6.47
C VAL A 90 -5.49 -6.09 -7.40
N ARG A 91 -5.43 -5.75 -8.70
CA ARG A 91 -4.66 -6.51 -9.70
C ARG A 91 -3.19 -6.64 -9.31
N ARG A 92 -2.55 -5.54 -8.91
CA ARG A 92 -1.14 -5.55 -8.46
C ARG A 92 -0.93 -6.42 -7.23
N LYS A 93 -1.85 -6.38 -6.26
CA LYS A 93 -1.75 -7.19 -5.04
C LYS A 93 -1.84 -8.68 -5.35
N ARG A 94 -2.81 -9.09 -6.18
CA ARG A 94 -2.94 -10.48 -6.67
C ARG A 94 -1.73 -10.92 -7.47
N ASN A 95 -1.26 -10.09 -8.40
CA ASN A 95 -0.11 -10.44 -9.23
C ASN A 95 1.17 -10.63 -8.41
N ARG A 96 1.37 -9.82 -7.35
CA ARG A 96 2.50 -10.00 -6.43
C ARG A 96 2.46 -11.31 -5.67
N ILE A 97 1.29 -11.87 -5.41
CA ILE A 97 1.17 -13.13 -4.69
C ILE A 97 1.35 -14.31 -5.64
N HIS A 98 0.71 -14.26 -6.81
CA HIS A 98 0.69 -15.41 -7.73
C HIS A 98 1.89 -15.49 -8.66
N TYR A 99 2.50 -14.36 -9.03
CA TYR A 99 3.47 -14.31 -10.14
C TYR A 99 4.82 -13.72 -9.76
N THR A 100 5.13 -13.49 -8.48
CA THR A 100 6.46 -13.01 -8.09
C THR A 100 7.46 -14.18 -8.12
N PRO A 101 8.42 -14.24 -9.06
CA PRO A 101 9.46 -15.26 -9.06
C PRO A 101 10.42 -15.04 -7.88
N ALA A 102 11.15 -16.09 -7.51
CA ALA A 102 12.24 -15.95 -6.55
C ALA A 102 13.28 -14.94 -7.07
N ASN A 103 13.91 -14.19 -6.16
CA ASN A 103 14.95 -13.25 -6.54
C ASN A 103 16.13 -14.04 -7.16
N PRO A 104 16.55 -13.74 -8.40
CA PRO A 104 17.65 -14.46 -9.03
C PRO A 104 18.97 -14.18 -8.31
N ILE A 105 19.83 -15.18 -8.28
CA ILE A 105 21.16 -15.10 -7.64
C ILE A 105 22.16 -14.44 -8.59
N ASN A 106 21.92 -14.56 -9.90
CA ASN A 106 22.77 -14.13 -11.00
C ASN A 106 21.94 -14.01 -12.28
N LEU A 107 22.49 -13.38 -13.33
CA LEU A 107 21.74 -13.09 -14.57
C LEU A 107 21.22 -14.35 -15.27
N GLU A 108 21.94 -15.46 -15.17
CA GLU A 108 21.54 -16.74 -15.77
C GLU A 108 20.29 -17.36 -15.11
N THR A 109 20.01 -17.01 -13.85
CA THR A 109 18.84 -17.52 -13.10
C THR A 109 17.65 -16.57 -13.14
N LEU A 110 17.74 -15.45 -13.87
CA LEU A 110 16.64 -14.52 -14.06
C LEU A 110 15.56 -15.13 -14.97
N ILE A 111 14.44 -15.54 -14.37
CA ILE A 111 13.24 -15.97 -15.08
C ILE A 111 12.25 -14.80 -15.09
N ILE A 112 11.81 -14.37 -16.28
CA ILE A 112 10.72 -13.39 -16.45
C ILE A 112 9.44 -14.17 -16.75
N PRO A 113 8.46 -14.23 -15.83
CA PRO A 113 7.18 -14.88 -16.11
C PRO A 113 6.45 -14.28 -17.31
N ASP A 114 5.85 -15.15 -18.15
CA ASP A 114 5.15 -14.74 -19.38
C ASP A 114 4.01 -13.75 -19.13
N CYS A 115 3.39 -13.79 -17.94
CA CYS A 115 2.35 -12.84 -17.55
C CYS A 115 2.84 -11.37 -17.48
N TYR A 116 4.15 -11.14 -17.50
CA TYR A 116 4.76 -9.81 -17.57
C TYR A 116 5.17 -9.38 -18.99
N ASN A 117 5.07 -10.26 -19.99
CA ASN A 117 5.40 -9.97 -21.40
C ASN A 117 4.24 -9.36 -22.21
N VAL A 118 3.10 -9.03 -21.59
CA VAL A 118 1.92 -8.49 -22.27
C VAL A 118 1.81 -6.98 -22.03
N TYR A 119 1.85 -6.20 -23.11
CA TYR A 119 1.74 -4.73 -23.13
C TYR A 119 0.29 -4.25 -23.13
#